data_AF-A0A381YQ05-F1
#
_entry.id   AF-A0A381YQ05-F1
#
_cell.length_a   1.000
_cell.length_b   1.000
_cell.length_c   1.000
_cell.angle_alpha   90.00
_cell.angle_beta   90.00
_cell.angle_gamma   90.00
#
_symmetry.space_group_name_H-M   'P 1'
#
loop_
_entity.id
_entity.type
_entity.pdbx_description
1 polymer ?
#
loop_
_entity_poly.entity_id
_entity_poly.type
_entity_poly.pdbx_seq_one_letter_code
_entity_poly.pdbx_strand_id
1 'polypeptide(L)'
;KYSLAGLRRLSKAFNKVYVILGNHDLFYRETRDVNSMEFIDDLPNVVLVRDTLVEGNVGIVPWLVGDEWKKIPRLESKYIFAHLELPTFQLNAMIEMPDTGGLKGNMFKNQDYVFTGHFHKRQVKDNVIYIGNAFPHNFSDNWDDDRGWMYLEWDKEPEFFTWKDAPKYRTIALSTLLDAPDEYLLPKTNVKITLDIDISYEEANFIKDTFVETYKLRDVTLVPLKSNEHENDTGAEIHFETIDEIVVSQLASLDDNGSFDKNILIEIYNNL
;
A
#
# COMPACT_ATOMS: atom_id res chain seq x y z
N LYS A 1 -13.53 -8.20 14.38
CA LYS A 1 -14.95 -7.77 14.22
C LYS A 1 -15.30 -7.45 12.76
N TYR A 2 -14.66 -6.45 12.14
CA TYR A 2 -15.04 -5.99 10.79
C TYR A 2 -14.73 -7.00 9.67
N SER A 3 -13.59 -7.69 9.72
CA SER A 3 -13.23 -8.72 8.73
C SER A 3 -14.28 -9.83 8.63
N LEU A 4 -14.64 -10.44 9.77
CA LEU A 4 -15.69 -11.46 9.83
C LEU A 4 -17.05 -10.95 9.35
N ALA A 5 -17.42 -9.70 9.69
CA ALA A 5 -18.67 -9.11 9.19
C ALA A 5 -18.65 -8.91 7.67
N GLY A 6 -17.51 -8.49 7.09
CA GLY A 6 -17.32 -8.39 5.65
C GLY A 6 -17.42 -9.75 4.96
N LEU A 7 -16.72 -10.76 5.49
CA LEU A 7 -16.77 -12.12 4.95
C LEU A 7 -18.17 -12.73 5.02
N ARG A 8 -18.93 -12.50 6.10
CA ARG A 8 -20.33 -12.91 6.18
C ARG A 8 -21.21 -12.24 5.14
N ARG A 9 -20.91 -11.00 4.73
CA ARG A 9 -21.64 -10.33 3.63
C ARG A 9 -21.31 -10.99 2.29
N LEU A 10 -20.03 -11.25 2.03
CA LEU A 10 -19.58 -11.95 0.81
C LEU A 10 -20.18 -13.36 0.73
N SER A 11 -20.08 -14.14 1.81
CA SER A 11 -20.67 -15.47 1.93
C SER A 11 -22.17 -15.49 1.64
N LYS A 12 -22.93 -14.46 2.02
CA LYS A 12 -24.36 -14.34 1.70
C LYS A 12 -24.64 -13.92 0.26
N ALA A 13 -23.71 -13.19 -0.37
CA ALA A 13 -23.91 -12.61 -1.69
C ALA A 13 -23.47 -13.55 -2.83
N PHE A 14 -22.52 -14.45 -2.57
CA PHE A 14 -21.92 -15.30 -3.59
C PHE A 14 -22.03 -16.78 -3.23
N ASN A 15 -22.15 -17.64 -4.26
CA ASN A 15 -22.23 -19.09 -4.07
C ASN A 15 -20.93 -19.67 -3.51
N LYS A 16 -19.79 -19.10 -3.89
CA LYS A 16 -18.45 -19.53 -3.46
C LYS A 16 -17.55 -18.30 -3.40
N VAL A 17 -16.76 -18.20 -2.34
CA VAL A 17 -15.79 -17.11 -2.13
C VAL A 17 -14.44 -17.73 -1.83
N TYR A 18 -13.39 -17.27 -2.48
CA TYR A 18 -12.02 -17.67 -2.15
C TYR A 18 -11.33 -16.52 -1.44
N VAL A 19 -10.64 -16.83 -0.35
CA VAL A 19 -9.79 -15.90 0.36
C VAL A 19 -8.36 -16.40 0.22
N ILE A 20 -7.52 -15.62 -0.44
CA ILE A 20 -6.14 -15.97 -0.74
C ILE A 20 -5.27 -15.44 0.41
N LEU A 21 -4.49 -16.32 1.06
CA LEU A 21 -3.54 -15.87 2.07
C LEU A 21 -2.44 -15.02 1.43
N GLY A 22 -2.28 -13.80 1.92
CA GLY A 22 -1.20 -12.90 1.55
C GLY A 22 -0.04 -12.95 2.55
N ASN A 23 1.03 -12.21 2.25
CA ASN A 23 2.21 -12.12 3.11
C ASN A 23 1.93 -11.55 4.51
N HIS A 24 0.91 -10.69 4.65
CA HIS A 24 0.53 -10.08 5.93
C HIS A 24 -0.39 -10.95 6.79
N ASP A 25 -0.91 -12.04 6.23
CA ASP A 25 -1.74 -12.98 6.99
C ASP A 25 -0.90 -14.00 7.75
N LEU A 26 0.36 -14.18 7.35
CA LEU A 26 1.26 -15.18 7.93
C LEU A 26 1.91 -14.65 9.20
N PHE A 27 1.96 -15.49 10.23
CA PHE A 27 2.70 -15.16 11.45
C PHE A 27 4.21 -15.34 11.28
N TYR A 28 4.62 -16.39 10.58
CA TYR A 28 6.01 -16.66 10.20
C TYR A 28 6.17 -16.47 8.70
N ARG A 29 7.32 -15.95 8.24
CA ARG A 29 7.54 -15.67 6.81
C ARG A 29 7.73 -16.96 6.00
N GLU A 30 8.19 -18.01 6.65
CA GLU A 30 8.64 -19.25 6.04
C GLU A 30 7.55 -20.33 5.97
N THR A 31 6.40 -20.13 6.63
CA THR A 31 5.31 -21.10 6.66
C THR A 31 3.93 -20.42 6.72
N ARG A 32 2.92 -21.11 6.19
CA ARG A 32 1.51 -20.72 6.26
C ARG A 32 0.73 -21.42 7.38
N ASP A 33 1.38 -22.27 8.16
CA ASP A 33 0.75 -23.09 9.22
C ASP A 33 0.07 -22.25 10.30
N VAL A 34 0.64 -21.08 10.60
CA VAL A 34 0.08 -20.12 11.55
C VAL A 34 -0.27 -18.84 10.80
N ASN A 35 -1.58 -18.57 10.66
CA ASN A 35 -2.09 -17.39 9.97
C ASN A 35 -3.28 -16.76 10.70
N SER A 36 -3.59 -15.50 10.36
CA SER A 36 -4.60 -14.68 11.02
C SER A 36 -6.05 -14.98 10.59
N MET A 37 -6.26 -15.89 9.63
CA MET A 37 -7.53 -16.07 8.92
C MET A 37 -8.20 -17.43 9.15
N GLU A 38 -7.69 -18.26 10.06
CA GLU A 38 -8.21 -19.59 10.38
C GLU A 38 -9.71 -19.61 10.78
N PHE A 39 -10.23 -18.51 11.32
CA PHE A 39 -11.67 -18.39 11.68
C PHE A 39 -12.62 -18.45 10.46
N ILE A 40 -12.11 -18.40 9.24
CA ILE A 40 -12.91 -18.44 8.00
C ILE A 40 -13.59 -19.78 7.79
N ASP A 41 -13.02 -20.88 8.31
CA ASP A 41 -13.55 -22.22 8.11
C ASP A 41 -14.96 -22.42 8.70
N ASP A 42 -15.41 -21.51 9.58
CA ASP A 42 -16.78 -21.45 10.08
C ASP A 42 -17.82 -20.98 9.02
N LEU A 43 -17.36 -20.54 7.84
CA LEU A 43 -18.21 -20.08 6.73
C LEU A 43 -18.15 -21.10 5.59
N PRO A 44 -19.18 -21.95 5.41
CA PRO A 44 -19.07 -23.18 4.61
C PRO A 44 -18.83 -22.96 3.11
N ASN A 45 -19.15 -21.79 2.58
CA ASN A 45 -18.94 -21.43 1.18
C ASN A 45 -17.77 -20.46 0.97
N VAL A 46 -16.96 -20.22 2.00
CA VAL A 46 -15.73 -19.44 1.92
C VAL A 46 -14.55 -20.39 2.05
N VAL A 47 -13.69 -20.42 1.03
CA VAL A 47 -12.53 -21.28 0.95
C VAL A 47 -11.29 -20.45 1.27
N LEU A 48 -10.64 -20.74 2.40
CA LEU A 48 -9.32 -20.19 2.69
C LEU A 48 -8.25 -20.96 1.91
N VAL A 49 -7.59 -20.28 0.97
CA VAL A 49 -6.57 -20.85 0.09
C VAL A 49 -5.23 -20.84 0.81
N ARG A 50 -4.90 -21.97 1.45
CA ARG A 50 -3.63 -22.19 2.15
C ARG A 50 -2.57 -22.78 1.23
N ASP A 51 -2.99 -23.55 0.25
CA ASP A 51 -2.13 -24.14 -0.78
C ASP A 51 -2.64 -23.77 -2.16
N THR A 52 -1.75 -23.84 -3.14
CA THR A 52 -2.13 -23.63 -4.54
C THR A 52 -3.21 -24.64 -4.94
N LEU A 53 -4.34 -24.11 -5.42
CA LEU A 53 -5.45 -24.91 -5.93
C LEU A 53 -5.67 -24.61 -7.40
N VAL A 54 -6.15 -25.61 -8.14
CA VAL A 54 -6.58 -25.46 -9.52
C VAL A 54 -8.00 -25.99 -9.63
N GLU A 55 -8.92 -25.16 -10.10
CA GLU A 55 -10.32 -25.52 -10.33
C GLU A 55 -10.69 -25.20 -11.77
N GLY A 56 -10.78 -26.25 -12.60
CA GLY A 56 -10.93 -26.08 -14.04
C GLY A 56 -9.74 -25.32 -14.63
N ASN A 57 -10.02 -24.22 -15.32
CA ASN A 57 -8.99 -23.37 -15.94
C ASN A 57 -8.57 -22.18 -15.06
N VAL A 58 -8.82 -22.25 -13.74
CA VAL A 58 -8.44 -21.20 -12.79
C VAL A 58 -7.46 -21.75 -11.76
N GLY A 59 -6.28 -21.15 -11.69
CA GLY A 59 -5.32 -21.35 -10.61
C GLY A 59 -5.53 -20.29 -9.53
N ILE A 60 -5.56 -20.69 -8.26
CA ILE A 60 -5.58 -19.77 -7.13
C ILE A 60 -4.36 -20.05 -6.26
N VAL A 61 -3.50 -19.06 -6.12
CA VAL A 61 -2.14 -19.22 -5.61
C VAL A 61 -1.95 -18.29 -4.40
N PRO A 62 -1.74 -18.84 -3.19
CA PRO A 62 -1.45 -18.01 -2.02
C PRO A 62 -0.05 -17.40 -2.10
N TRP A 63 0.30 -16.58 -1.11
CA TRP A 63 1.67 -16.15 -0.91
C TRP A 63 2.61 -17.35 -0.86
N LEU A 64 3.60 -17.37 -1.74
CA LEU A 64 4.54 -18.47 -1.89
C LEU A 64 5.62 -18.40 -0.80
N VAL A 65 5.97 -19.56 -0.24
CA VAL A 65 7.07 -19.66 0.73
C VAL A 65 8.20 -20.51 0.18
N GLY A 66 9.45 -20.13 0.48
CA GLY A 66 10.64 -20.83 0.02
C GLY A 66 10.66 -21.05 -1.50
N ASP A 67 10.72 -22.32 -1.90
CA ASP A 67 10.93 -22.75 -3.29
C ASP A 67 9.64 -23.04 -4.08
N GLU A 68 8.47 -22.71 -3.54
CA GLU A 68 7.18 -23.03 -4.18
C GLU A 68 6.97 -22.35 -5.53
N TRP A 69 7.62 -21.21 -5.76
CA TRP A 69 7.61 -20.53 -7.06
C TRP A 69 8.09 -21.42 -8.20
N LYS A 70 8.92 -22.44 -7.93
CA LYS A 70 9.37 -23.43 -8.93
C LYS A 70 8.24 -24.31 -9.45
N LYS A 71 7.07 -24.32 -8.81
CA LYS A 71 5.88 -25.06 -9.25
C LYS A 71 5.03 -24.26 -10.23
N ILE A 72 5.11 -22.92 -10.20
CA ILE A 72 4.28 -22.02 -11.02
C ILE A 72 4.36 -22.30 -12.52
N PRO A 73 5.54 -22.52 -13.14
CA PRO A 73 5.61 -22.79 -14.58
C PRO A 73 4.89 -24.07 -15.03
N ARG A 74 4.56 -24.97 -14.09
CA ARG A 74 3.85 -26.24 -14.34
C ARG A 74 2.34 -26.12 -14.09
N LEU A 75 1.85 -24.95 -13.69
CA LEU A 75 0.44 -24.77 -13.38
C LEU A 75 -0.36 -24.64 -14.69
N GLU A 76 -1.23 -25.62 -14.93
CA GLU A 76 -2.12 -25.65 -16.09
C GLU A 76 -3.41 -24.90 -15.73
N SER A 77 -3.44 -23.61 -16.03
CA SER A 77 -4.64 -22.77 -15.93
C SER A 77 -4.60 -21.66 -16.96
N LYS A 78 -5.78 -21.17 -17.34
CA LYS A 78 -5.96 -20.01 -18.21
C LYS A 78 -5.86 -18.70 -17.43
N TYR A 79 -6.48 -18.67 -16.25
CA TYR A 79 -6.42 -17.53 -15.34
C TYR A 79 -5.70 -17.91 -14.05
N ILE A 80 -4.97 -16.97 -13.47
CA ILE A 80 -4.43 -17.08 -12.12
C ILE A 80 -4.92 -15.92 -11.26
N PHE A 81 -5.36 -16.23 -10.05
CA PHE A 81 -5.59 -15.27 -8.98
C PHE A 81 -4.60 -15.53 -7.86
N ALA A 82 -3.81 -14.54 -7.48
CA ALA A 82 -2.70 -14.77 -6.57
C ALA A 82 -2.38 -13.59 -5.63
N HIS A 83 -1.42 -13.81 -4.73
CA HIS A 83 -0.76 -12.75 -3.97
C HIS A 83 0.74 -12.94 -4.11
N LEU A 84 1.37 -12.20 -5.01
CA LEU A 84 2.75 -12.44 -5.47
C LEU A 84 3.56 -11.16 -5.49
N GLU A 85 4.86 -11.31 -5.28
CA GLU A 85 5.86 -10.27 -5.48
C GLU A 85 6.64 -10.59 -6.77
N LEU A 86 6.63 -9.66 -7.72
CA LEU A 86 7.30 -9.81 -9.02
C LEU A 86 8.25 -8.64 -9.25
N PRO A 87 9.43 -8.89 -9.84
CA PRO A 87 10.37 -7.83 -10.18
C PRO A 87 9.79 -6.92 -11.27
N THR A 88 10.36 -5.72 -11.41
CA THR A 88 10.00 -4.69 -12.42
C THR A 88 8.63 -4.03 -12.25
N PHE A 89 7.88 -4.40 -11.22
CA PHE A 89 6.70 -3.67 -10.76
C PHE A 89 7.09 -2.71 -9.64
N GLN A 90 6.30 -1.66 -9.46
CA GLN A 90 6.60 -0.58 -8.52
C GLN A 90 5.97 -0.83 -7.15
N LEU A 91 6.77 -0.59 -6.12
CA LEU A 91 6.32 -0.41 -4.75
C LEU A 91 5.64 0.96 -4.59
N ASN A 92 5.00 1.18 -3.44
CA ASN A 92 4.28 2.44 -3.14
C ASN A 92 5.16 3.71 -3.25
N ALA A 93 6.48 3.59 -3.18
CA ALA A 93 7.44 4.69 -3.35
C ALA A 93 7.88 4.89 -4.83
N MET A 94 7.19 4.29 -5.80
CA MET A 94 7.56 4.26 -7.22
C MET A 94 8.95 3.63 -7.48
N ILE A 95 9.46 2.88 -6.52
CA ILE A 95 10.71 2.12 -6.63
C ILE A 95 10.39 0.78 -7.30
N GLU A 96 11.11 0.43 -8.35
CA GLU A 96 10.98 -0.86 -9.00
C GLU A 96 11.50 -1.98 -8.11
N MET A 97 10.73 -3.07 -8.04
CA MET A 97 11.12 -4.28 -7.34
C MET A 97 12.31 -4.93 -8.06
N PRO A 98 13.46 -5.12 -7.38
CA PRO A 98 14.63 -5.74 -7.99
C PRO A 98 14.38 -7.23 -8.28
N ASP A 99 15.11 -7.76 -9.27
CA ASP A 99 15.14 -9.19 -9.54
C ASP A 99 16.02 -9.90 -8.51
N THR A 100 15.39 -10.69 -7.64
CA THR A 100 16.04 -11.48 -6.58
C THR A 100 16.36 -12.92 -7.01
N GLY A 101 16.18 -13.26 -8.30
CA GLY A 101 16.42 -14.60 -8.83
C GLY A 101 15.29 -15.60 -8.60
N GLY A 102 14.16 -15.16 -8.06
CA GLY A 102 12.98 -15.98 -7.78
C GLY A 102 11.93 -15.97 -8.90
N LEU A 103 10.67 -15.77 -8.50
CA LEU A 103 9.51 -15.71 -9.39
C LEU A 103 9.62 -14.52 -10.37
N LYS A 104 9.29 -14.74 -11.64
CA LYS A 104 9.37 -13.70 -12.69
C LYS A 104 8.14 -13.71 -13.59
N GLY A 105 7.81 -12.56 -14.17
CA GLY A 105 6.66 -12.40 -15.06
C GLY A 105 6.65 -13.38 -16.24
N ASN A 106 7.82 -13.69 -16.82
CA ASN A 106 7.94 -14.63 -17.94
C ASN A 106 7.57 -16.08 -17.61
N MET A 107 7.44 -16.44 -16.33
CA MET A 107 6.97 -17.75 -15.90
C MET A 107 5.46 -17.96 -16.13
N PHE A 108 4.72 -16.88 -16.41
CA PHE A 108 3.28 -16.88 -16.63
C PHE A 108 2.87 -16.85 -18.10
N LYS A 109 3.77 -17.19 -19.02
CA LYS A 109 3.54 -17.09 -20.47
C LYS A 109 2.38 -17.95 -21.03
N ASN A 110 1.85 -18.88 -20.25
CA ASN A 110 0.78 -19.79 -20.67
C ASN A 110 -0.61 -19.32 -20.19
N GLN A 111 -0.67 -18.28 -19.37
CA GLN A 111 -1.90 -17.71 -18.84
C GLN A 111 -2.37 -16.54 -19.69
N ASP A 112 -3.67 -16.40 -19.86
CA ASP A 112 -4.27 -15.23 -20.50
C ASP A 112 -4.17 -14.02 -19.56
N TYR A 113 -4.49 -14.22 -18.28
CA TYR A 113 -4.30 -13.22 -17.23
C TYR A 113 -3.83 -13.81 -15.91
N VAL A 114 -2.96 -13.05 -15.24
CA VAL A 114 -2.52 -13.29 -13.87
C VAL A 114 -2.88 -12.08 -13.04
N PHE A 115 -3.94 -12.20 -12.26
CA PHE A 115 -4.38 -11.17 -11.33
C PHE A 115 -3.71 -11.40 -9.98
N THR A 116 -3.02 -10.39 -9.46
CA THR A 116 -2.31 -10.52 -8.18
C THR A 116 -2.52 -9.34 -7.24
N GLY A 117 -2.52 -9.65 -5.94
CA GLY A 117 -2.35 -8.68 -4.85
C GLY A 117 -0.87 -8.45 -4.50
N HIS A 118 -0.61 -7.89 -3.31
CA HIS A 118 0.67 -7.43 -2.75
C HIS A 118 0.99 -5.94 -3.01
N PHE A 119 1.19 -5.52 -4.27
CA PHE A 119 1.36 -4.09 -4.55
C PHE A 119 0.04 -3.35 -4.54
N HIS A 120 0.01 -2.18 -3.88
CA HIS A 120 -1.24 -1.47 -3.65
C HIS A 120 -1.64 -0.64 -4.87
N LYS A 121 -0.71 -0.20 -5.71
CA LYS A 121 -1.00 0.51 -6.96
C LYS A 121 -1.45 -0.45 -8.06
N ARG A 122 -2.51 -0.09 -8.79
CA ARG A 122 -2.90 -0.84 -10.00
C ARG A 122 -1.79 -0.72 -11.04
N GLN A 123 -1.32 -1.86 -11.54
CA GLN A 123 -0.24 -1.93 -12.52
C GLN A 123 -0.52 -3.08 -13.48
N VAL A 124 -0.28 -2.84 -14.78
CA VAL A 124 -0.47 -3.84 -15.84
C VAL A 124 0.83 -3.95 -16.60
N LYS A 125 1.33 -5.17 -16.75
CA LYS A 125 2.49 -5.46 -17.59
C LYS A 125 2.29 -6.84 -18.22
N ASP A 126 2.28 -6.87 -19.54
CA ASP A 126 1.94 -8.05 -20.31
C ASP A 126 0.61 -8.65 -19.83
N ASN A 127 0.60 -9.92 -19.43
CA ASN A 127 -0.56 -10.61 -18.89
C ASN A 127 -0.69 -10.54 -17.36
N VAL A 128 0.23 -9.86 -16.67
CA VAL A 128 0.23 -9.74 -15.21
C VAL A 128 -0.38 -8.42 -14.78
N ILE A 129 -1.37 -8.50 -13.89
CA ILE A 129 -2.16 -7.36 -13.43
C ILE A 129 -2.18 -7.34 -11.90
N TYR A 130 -1.52 -6.35 -11.32
CA TYR A 130 -1.76 -5.98 -9.94
C TYR A 130 -3.05 -5.17 -9.87
N ILE A 131 -4.08 -5.71 -9.22
CA ILE A 131 -5.40 -5.06 -9.13
C ILE A 131 -5.32 -3.78 -8.28
N GLY A 132 -4.44 -3.80 -7.28
CA GLY A 132 -4.28 -2.77 -6.27
C GLY A 132 -5.27 -2.89 -5.11
N ASN A 133 -5.20 -1.94 -4.18
CA ASN A 133 -6.14 -1.84 -3.07
C ASN A 133 -7.54 -1.40 -3.54
N ALA A 134 -8.56 -1.79 -2.76
CA ALA A 134 -9.95 -1.46 -3.05
C ALA A 134 -10.28 0.02 -2.77
N PHE A 135 -9.46 0.70 -1.97
CA PHE A 135 -9.54 2.12 -1.69
C PHE A 135 -8.18 2.64 -1.22
N PRO A 136 -7.87 3.93 -1.39
CA PRO A 136 -6.63 4.54 -0.89
C PRO A 136 -6.45 4.33 0.63
N HIS A 137 -5.28 3.88 1.04
CA HIS A 137 -4.98 3.55 2.45
C HIS A 137 -4.19 4.66 3.16
N ASN A 138 -3.33 5.37 2.44
CA ASN A 138 -2.43 6.38 3.02
C ASN A 138 -1.92 7.36 1.93
N PHE A 139 -1.03 8.27 2.31
CA PHE A 139 -0.46 9.28 1.41
C PHE A 139 0.49 8.74 0.32
N SER A 140 0.80 7.45 0.29
CA SER A 140 1.45 6.84 -0.90
C SER A 140 0.45 6.61 -2.03
N ASP A 141 -0.86 6.57 -1.75
CA ASP A 141 -1.94 6.55 -2.74
C ASP A 141 -2.42 7.98 -3.10
N ASN A 142 -1.57 8.98 -2.89
CA ASN A 142 -1.91 10.37 -3.12
C ASN A 142 -2.29 10.61 -4.59
N TRP A 143 -3.42 11.31 -4.80
CA TRP A 143 -4.02 11.54 -6.12
C TRP A 143 -4.39 10.28 -6.93
N ASP A 144 -4.31 9.09 -6.34
CA ASP A 144 -4.67 7.83 -6.99
C ASP A 144 -6.05 7.37 -6.54
N ASP A 145 -7.08 7.93 -7.19
CA ASP A 145 -8.48 7.70 -6.88
C ASP A 145 -9.08 6.47 -7.59
N ASP A 146 -8.38 5.89 -8.56
CA ASP A 146 -8.90 4.81 -9.42
C ASP A 146 -8.87 3.44 -8.72
N ARG A 147 -9.34 3.40 -7.47
CA ARG A 147 -9.34 2.26 -6.56
C ARG A 147 -10.71 1.61 -6.49
N GLY A 148 -10.73 0.28 -6.40
CA GLY A 148 -11.99 -0.45 -6.31
C GLY A 148 -11.82 -1.92 -6.60
N TRP A 149 -12.67 -2.47 -7.45
CA TRP A 149 -12.72 -3.91 -7.73
C TRP A 149 -12.66 -4.18 -9.22
N MET A 150 -12.39 -5.43 -9.56
CA MET A 150 -12.29 -5.91 -10.93
C MET A 150 -13.34 -6.99 -11.18
N TYR A 151 -13.95 -6.92 -12.36
CA TYR A 151 -14.83 -7.94 -12.91
C TYR A 151 -14.17 -8.57 -14.13
N LEU A 152 -14.22 -9.90 -14.20
CA LEU A 152 -13.79 -10.64 -15.37
C LEU A 152 -14.96 -11.49 -15.83
N GLU A 153 -15.51 -11.17 -17.00
CA GLU A 153 -16.32 -12.12 -17.75
C GLU A 153 -15.39 -13.10 -18.47
N TRP A 154 -15.77 -14.38 -18.48
CA TRP A 154 -14.96 -15.43 -19.07
C TRP A 154 -14.65 -15.14 -20.55
N ASP A 155 -13.39 -15.28 -20.94
CA ASP A 155 -12.86 -15.03 -22.30
C ASP A 155 -12.96 -13.56 -22.75
N LYS A 156 -13.09 -12.61 -21.83
CA LYS A 156 -13.08 -11.17 -22.12
C LYS A 156 -11.96 -10.44 -21.38
N GLU A 157 -11.80 -9.17 -21.73
CA GLU A 157 -10.92 -8.23 -21.03
C GLU A 157 -11.46 -7.92 -19.61
N PRO A 158 -10.59 -7.71 -18.61
CA PRO A 158 -11.00 -7.31 -17.27
C PRO A 158 -11.53 -5.88 -17.24
N GLU A 159 -12.61 -5.67 -16.48
CA GLU A 159 -13.21 -4.36 -16.25
C GLU A 159 -12.94 -3.88 -14.82
N PHE A 160 -12.52 -2.63 -14.65
CA PHE A 160 -12.22 -2.03 -13.35
C PHE A 160 -13.29 -1.03 -12.94
N PHE A 161 -13.75 -1.14 -11.70
CA PHE A 161 -14.83 -0.31 -11.15
C PHE A 161 -14.32 0.48 -9.95
N THR A 162 -14.22 1.80 -10.12
CA THR A 162 -13.79 2.73 -9.07
C THR A 162 -14.86 2.92 -8.00
N TRP A 163 -14.48 2.82 -6.73
CA TRP A 163 -15.35 3.16 -5.61
C TRP A 163 -15.36 4.67 -5.38
N LYS A 164 -16.33 5.35 -6.01
CA LYS A 164 -16.45 6.81 -5.99
C LYS A 164 -16.50 7.45 -4.59
N ASP A 165 -17.03 6.72 -3.60
CA ASP A 165 -17.20 7.18 -2.22
C ASP A 165 -16.06 6.78 -1.26
N ALA A 166 -14.96 6.22 -1.81
CA ALA A 166 -13.78 5.83 -1.05
C ALA A 166 -13.09 7.03 -0.36
N PRO A 167 -12.33 6.81 0.73
CA PRO A 167 -11.35 7.79 1.21
C PRO A 167 -10.43 8.26 0.09
N LYS A 168 -10.05 9.53 0.13
CA LYS A 168 -9.07 10.11 -0.79
C LYS A 168 -7.88 10.65 -0.01
N TYR A 169 -6.73 10.72 -0.65
CA TYR A 169 -5.52 11.35 -0.11
C TYR A 169 -5.04 12.43 -1.06
N ARG A 170 -4.77 13.62 -0.52
CA ARG A 170 -4.32 14.79 -1.26
C ARG A 170 -3.17 15.48 -0.55
N THR A 171 -2.12 15.83 -1.29
CA THR A 171 -1.09 16.77 -0.85
C THR A 171 -1.22 18.03 -1.70
N ILE A 172 -1.34 19.19 -1.06
CA ILE A 172 -1.52 20.46 -1.76
C ILE A 172 -0.85 21.60 -0.97
N ALA A 173 -0.33 22.59 -1.67
CA ALA A 173 0.19 23.81 -1.06
C ALA A 173 -0.98 24.71 -0.61
N LEU A 174 -0.79 25.47 0.47
CA LEU A 174 -1.83 26.35 0.99
C LEU A 174 -2.19 27.45 -0.03
N SER A 175 -1.22 28.02 -0.74
CA SER A 175 -1.46 29.02 -1.79
C SER A 175 -2.46 28.52 -2.85
N THR A 176 -2.20 27.34 -3.41
CA THR A 176 -3.05 26.72 -4.44
C THR A 176 -4.43 26.36 -3.91
N LEU A 177 -4.48 25.94 -2.63
CA LEU A 177 -5.73 25.56 -1.99
C LEU A 177 -6.64 26.77 -1.76
N LEU A 178 -6.09 27.95 -1.48
CA LEU A 178 -6.86 29.17 -1.27
C LEU A 178 -7.50 29.70 -2.56
N ASP A 179 -6.89 29.43 -3.73
CA ASP A 179 -7.42 29.86 -5.02
C ASP A 179 -8.66 29.05 -5.46
N ALA A 180 -8.68 27.74 -5.18
CA ALA A 180 -9.75 26.84 -5.62
C ALA A 180 -10.02 25.70 -4.62
N PRO A 181 -10.53 25.99 -3.41
CA PRO A 181 -10.69 24.98 -2.36
C PRO A 181 -11.72 23.89 -2.73
N ASP A 182 -12.79 24.26 -3.45
CA ASP A 182 -13.88 23.35 -3.85
C ASP A 182 -13.42 22.25 -4.82
N GLU A 183 -12.36 22.49 -5.59
CA GLU A 183 -11.83 21.52 -6.55
C GLU A 183 -11.06 20.39 -5.85
N TYR A 184 -10.36 20.73 -4.76
CA TYR A 184 -9.41 19.83 -4.10
C TYR A 184 -9.98 19.18 -2.82
N LEU A 185 -10.89 19.87 -2.13
CA LEU A 185 -11.45 19.42 -0.86
C LEU A 185 -12.77 18.67 -1.08
N LEU A 186 -12.64 17.41 -1.49
CA LEU A 186 -13.80 16.52 -1.61
C LEU A 186 -14.17 15.88 -0.25
N PRO A 187 -15.44 15.51 -0.04
CA PRO A 187 -15.86 14.81 1.18
C PRO A 187 -15.04 13.55 1.45
N LYS A 188 -14.80 13.27 2.74
CA LYS A 188 -14.07 12.09 3.22
C LYS A 188 -12.59 11.99 2.81
N THR A 189 -12.00 13.11 2.37
CA THR A 189 -10.58 13.21 1.99
C THR A 189 -9.70 13.42 3.21
N ASN A 190 -8.49 12.85 3.19
CA ASN A 190 -7.39 13.18 4.09
C ASN A 190 -6.42 14.10 3.33
N VAL A 191 -6.15 15.28 3.89
CA VAL A 191 -5.38 16.32 3.20
C VAL A 191 -4.12 16.64 3.98
N LYS A 192 -2.99 16.69 3.28
CA LYS A 192 -1.74 17.29 3.77
C LYS A 192 -1.57 18.63 3.09
N ILE A 193 -1.57 19.69 3.89
CA ILE A 193 -1.42 21.06 3.41
C ILE A 193 -0.01 21.52 3.74
N THR A 194 0.76 21.86 2.72
CA THR A 194 2.08 22.49 2.90
C THR A 194 1.89 23.99 3.09
N LEU A 195 2.38 24.54 4.20
CA LEU A 195 2.30 25.97 4.52
C LEU A 195 3.38 26.73 3.75
N ASP A 196 3.04 27.23 2.57
CA ASP A 196 3.93 27.93 1.65
C ASP A 196 3.77 29.45 1.62
N ILE A 197 2.92 29.97 2.49
CA ILE A 197 2.71 31.39 2.72
C ILE A 197 2.94 31.71 4.19
N ASP A 198 3.34 32.95 4.47
CA ASP A 198 3.54 33.43 5.82
C ASP A 198 2.18 33.59 6.52
N ILE A 199 1.89 32.68 7.44
CA ILE A 199 0.67 32.66 8.24
C ILE A 199 0.99 32.32 9.68
N SER A 200 0.21 32.87 10.61
CA SER A 200 0.33 32.52 12.02
C SER A 200 -0.23 31.11 12.29
N TYR A 201 0.22 30.51 13.38
CA TYR A 201 -0.30 29.22 13.84
C TYR A 201 -1.82 29.25 14.12
N GLU A 202 -2.33 30.39 14.60
CA GLU A 202 -3.75 30.58 14.87
C GLU A 202 -4.57 30.60 13.58
N GLU A 203 -4.11 31.33 12.55
CA GLU A 203 -4.75 31.37 11.23
C GLU A 203 -4.74 29.99 10.56
N ALA A 204 -3.62 29.26 10.66
CA ALA A 204 -3.48 27.93 10.09
C ALA A 204 -4.50 26.94 10.68
N ASN A 205 -4.68 26.97 12.00
CA ASN A 205 -5.66 26.12 12.68
C ASN A 205 -7.10 26.56 12.38
N PHE A 206 -7.37 27.86 12.28
CA PHE A 206 -8.67 28.38 11.90
C PHE A 206 -9.08 27.91 10.50
N ILE A 207 -8.17 27.97 9.52
CA ILE A 207 -8.38 27.47 8.15
C ILE A 207 -8.66 25.96 8.19
N LYS A 208 -7.85 25.21 8.94
CA LYS A 208 -8.01 23.76 9.11
C LYS A 208 -9.41 23.41 9.63
N ASP A 209 -9.84 24.02 10.72
CA ASP A 209 -11.13 23.72 11.34
C ASP A 209 -12.30 24.08 10.41
N THR A 210 -12.19 25.24 9.76
CA THR A 210 -13.17 25.71 8.76
C THR A 210 -13.30 24.72 7.58
N PHE A 211 -12.18 24.20 7.08
CA PHE A 211 -12.19 23.24 5.96
C PHE A 211 -12.72 21.87 6.37
N VAL A 212 -12.37 21.38 7.56
CA VAL A 212 -12.88 20.11 8.07
C VAL A 212 -14.41 20.15 8.16
N GLU A 213 -14.97 21.23 8.69
CA GLU A 213 -16.42 21.39 8.85
C GLU A 213 -17.13 21.59 7.52
N THR A 214 -16.62 22.49 6.66
CA THR A 214 -17.24 22.85 5.38
C THR A 214 -17.25 21.68 4.40
N TYR A 215 -16.11 20.99 4.24
CA TYR A 215 -15.94 19.95 3.23
C TYR A 215 -16.11 18.53 3.78
N LYS A 216 -16.37 18.37 5.09
CA LYS A 216 -16.52 17.07 5.75
C LYS A 216 -15.30 16.18 5.51
N LEU A 217 -14.11 16.75 5.71
CA LEU A 217 -12.84 16.06 5.59
C LEU A 217 -12.67 15.05 6.71
N ARG A 218 -11.87 14.01 6.47
CA ARG A 218 -11.55 13.01 7.51
C ARG A 218 -10.42 13.46 8.41
N ASP A 219 -9.38 14.01 7.80
CA ASP A 219 -8.19 14.47 8.49
C ASP A 219 -7.51 15.58 7.69
N VAL A 220 -6.92 16.54 8.41
CA VAL A 220 -6.13 17.62 7.83
C VAL A 220 -4.84 17.74 8.63
N THR A 221 -3.72 17.51 7.94
CA THR A 221 -2.37 17.66 8.48
C THR A 221 -1.72 18.88 7.86
N LEU A 222 -1.23 19.80 8.71
CA LEU A 222 -0.46 20.96 8.28
C LEU A 222 1.03 20.62 8.33
N VAL A 223 1.75 20.91 7.25
CA VAL A 223 3.19 20.64 7.12
C VAL A 223 3.89 21.99 6.91
N PRO A 224 4.74 22.46 7.84
CA PRO A 224 5.51 23.67 7.62
C PRO A 224 6.52 23.44 6.49
N LEU A 225 6.73 24.45 5.64
CA LEU A 225 7.85 24.42 4.70
C LEU A 225 9.16 24.45 5.51
N LYS A 226 9.91 23.34 5.46
CA LYS A 226 11.33 23.41 5.82
C LYS A 226 12.03 24.14 4.68
N SER A 227 12.65 25.27 4.99
CA SER A 227 13.56 25.97 4.09
C SER A 227 14.75 25.07 3.78
N ASN A 228 14.69 24.32 2.69
CA ASN A 228 15.84 23.62 2.15
C ASN A 228 16.73 24.64 1.41
N GLU A 229 17.76 25.16 2.08
CA GLU A 229 18.88 25.87 1.44
C GLU A 229 19.80 24.95 0.62
N HIS A 230 19.40 23.72 0.29
CA HIS A 230 20.19 22.79 -0.53
C HIS A 230 19.34 22.11 -1.60
N GLU A 231 18.81 22.90 -2.54
CA GLU A 231 18.44 22.40 -3.87
C GLU A 231 19.33 23.07 -4.92
N ASN A 232 20.59 22.66 -4.92
CA ASN A 232 21.47 22.69 -6.08
C ASN A 232 22.33 21.43 -5.99
N ASP A 233 21.83 20.29 -6.46
CA ASP A 233 22.73 19.37 -7.14
C ASP A 233 21.98 18.46 -8.13
N THR A 234 22.06 18.85 -9.40
CA THR A 234 21.95 17.93 -10.51
C THR A 234 23.15 16.97 -10.46
N GLY A 235 22.93 15.75 -9.94
CA GLY A 235 23.81 14.60 -10.25
C GLY A 235 24.88 14.22 -9.23
N ALA A 236 24.58 14.27 -7.93
CA ALA A 236 25.40 13.61 -6.91
C ALA A 236 24.70 12.37 -6.34
N GLU A 237 25.47 11.30 -6.11
CA GLU A 237 25.04 10.04 -5.51
C GLU A 237 24.16 10.30 -4.27
N ILE A 238 22.97 9.70 -4.24
CA ILE A 238 22.10 9.70 -3.07
C ILE A 238 22.81 8.84 -2.01
N HIS A 239 23.63 9.48 -1.17
CA HIS A 239 24.14 8.86 0.04
C HIS A 239 22.96 8.75 1.00
N PHE A 240 22.33 7.57 1.03
CA PHE A 240 21.32 7.27 2.03
C PHE A 240 22.01 7.26 3.39
N GLU A 241 21.72 8.25 4.23
CA GLU A 241 22.04 8.15 5.64
C GLU A 241 21.33 6.92 6.19
N THR A 242 22.11 5.99 6.74
CA THR A 242 21.58 4.81 7.41
C THR A 242 20.74 5.25 8.60
N ILE A 243 19.80 4.40 9.05
CA ILE A 243 18.96 4.69 10.23
C ILE A 243 19.85 5.05 11.43
N ASP A 244 21.03 4.43 11.53
CA ASP A 244 22.02 4.72 12.56
C ASP A 244 22.59 6.14 12.47
N GLU A 245 22.90 6.64 11.27
CA GLU A 245 23.36 8.02 11.07
C GLU A 245 22.27 9.04 11.41
N ILE A 246 21.00 8.72 11.12
CA ILE A 246 19.85 9.56 11.46
C ILE A 246 19.62 9.59 12.99
N VAL A 247 19.77 8.45 13.68
CA VAL A 247 19.59 8.40 15.13
C VAL A 247 20.74 9.10 15.86
N VAL A 248 21.99 8.90 15.41
CA VAL A 248 23.16 9.56 15.99
C VAL A 248 23.12 11.08 15.76
N SER A 249 22.70 11.55 14.58
CA SER A 249 22.56 12.99 14.31
C SER A 249 21.45 13.63 15.15
N GLN A 250 20.33 12.94 15.36
CA GLN A 250 19.26 13.42 16.25
C GLN A 250 19.72 13.47 17.71
N LEU A 251 20.43 12.45 18.21
CA LEU A 251 20.99 12.44 19.55
C LEU A 251 22.04 13.55 19.76
N ALA A 252 22.86 13.83 18.75
CA ALA A 252 23.84 14.91 18.79
C ALA A 252 23.20 16.32 18.78
N SER A 253 22.02 16.45 18.15
CA SER A 253 21.27 17.70 18.03
C SER A 253 20.46 18.11 19.26
N LEU A 254 20.37 17.26 20.29
CA LEU A 254 19.68 17.59 21.55
C LEU A 254 20.39 18.77 22.23
N ASP A 255 19.67 19.70 22.87
CA ASP A 255 20.31 20.80 23.60
C ASP A 255 20.87 20.32 24.95
N ASP A 256 22.04 20.84 25.35
CA ASP A 256 22.68 20.56 26.64
C ASP A 256 21.96 21.26 27.80
N ASN A 257 20.68 20.93 28.01
CA ASN A 257 19.87 21.46 29.12
C ASN A 257 20.07 20.66 30.42
N GLY A 258 21.20 19.96 30.57
CA GLY A 258 21.68 19.36 31.82
C GLY A 258 20.92 18.12 32.32
N SER A 259 19.99 17.55 31.54
CA SER A 259 19.21 16.38 31.96
C SER A 259 19.79 15.04 31.51
N PHE A 260 20.64 15.00 30.47
CA PHE A 260 21.21 13.76 29.92
C PHE A 260 22.60 14.02 29.30
N ASP A 261 23.51 13.05 29.40
CA ASP A 261 24.83 13.10 28.75
C ASP A 261 24.73 12.46 27.35
N LYS A 262 24.93 13.28 26.32
CA LYS A 262 24.84 12.89 24.91
C LYS A 262 25.79 11.75 24.56
N ASN A 263 26.99 11.74 25.15
CA ASN A 263 28.00 10.74 24.84
C ASN A 263 27.56 9.36 25.33
N ILE A 264 26.92 9.30 26.51
CA ILE A 264 26.39 8.06 27.08
C ILE A 264 25.22 7.53 26.25
N LEU A 265 24.34 8.40 25.74
CA LEU A 265 23.21 7.98 24.90
C LEU A 265 23.66 7.40 23.55
N ILE A 266 24.66 8.02 22.92
CA ILE A 266 25.26 7.52 21.68
C ILE A 266 25.98 6.18 21.93
N GLU A 267 26.68 6.06 23.05
CA GLU A 267 27.37 4.82 23.43
C GLU A 267 26.39 3.67 23.74
N ILE A 268 25.25 3.94 24.38
CA ILE A 268 24.20 2.93 24.60
C ILE A 268 23.61 2.48 23.26
N TYR A 269 23.33 3.42 22.35
CA TYR A 269 22.78 3.09 21.02
C TYR A 269 23.73 2.21 20.20
N ASN A 270 25.03 2.55 20.18
CA ASN A 270 26.04 1.78 19.45
C ASN A 270 26.31 0.38 20.00
N ASN A 271 25.83 0.08 21.22
CA ASN A 271 26.00 -1.23 21.89
C ASN A 271 24.73 -2.10 21.86
N LEU A 272 23.64 -1.65 21.24
CA LEU A 272 22.42 -2.44 21.00
C LEU A 272 22.56 -3.31 19.74
#